data_AF-A0A0Q4UWA9-F1
#
_entry.id   AF-A0A0Q4UWA9-F1
#
_cell.length_a   1.000
_cell.length_b   1.000
_cell.length_c   1.000
_cell.angle_alpha   90.00
_cell.angle_beta   90.00
_cell.angle_gamma   90.00
#
_symmetry.space_group_name_H-M   'P 1'
#
loop_
_entity.id
_entity.type
_entity.pdbx_description
1 polymer ?
#
loop_
_entity_poly.entity_id
_entity_poly.type
_entity_poly.pdbx_seq_one_letter_code
_entity_poly.pdbx_strand_id
1 'polypeptide(L)'
;MVPTTEQKLRSVRHTIATTVLPAIGADERFAKEQAGLVLATLDWILDVQASEYRYEVVEHGDATALVHDLTALSNATTGTTQGTDAEPAPVLPADLGELRALVLAAKQEAEERFAALVDTDRADEAWSLMSVAAKRQSAREVAAARMTGFPKSPSSIAEVLADQERDLDRRQAGAEGAR
;
A
#
# COMPACT_ATOMS: atom_id res chain seq x y z
N MET A 1 30.39 -6.12 9.83
CA MET A 1 29.13 -5.97 9.08
C MET A 1 28.01 -6.48 9.96
N VAL A 2 26.98 -5.66 10.23
CA VAL A 2 25.80 -6.08 11.00
C VAL A 2 24.78 -6.65 10.02
N PRO A 3 24.26 -7.88 10.22
CA PRO A 3 23.27 -8.47 9.31
C PRO A 3 21.98 -7.64 9.28
N THR A 4 21.40 -7.50 8.08
CA THR A 4 20.08 -6.87 7.92
C THR A 4 18.99 -7.72 8.57
N THR A 5 17.83 -7.13 8.85
CA THR A 5 16.67 -7.87 9.38
C THR A 5 16.26 -9.00 8.43
N GLU A 6 16.23 -8.74 7.12
CA GLU A 6 15.92 -9.77 6.11
C GLU A 6 16.92 -10.95 6.19
N GLN A 7 18.22 -10.66 6.28
CA GLN A 7 19.25 -11.70 6.42
C GLN A 7 19.06 -12.54 7.69
N LYS A 8 18.69 -11.89 8.82
CA LYS A 8 18.37 -12.59 10.06
C LYS A 8 17.14 -13.49 9.90
N LEU A 9 16.06 -12.99 9.30
CA LEU A 9 14.83 -13.75 9.07
C LEU A 9 15.07 -14.95 8.12
N ARG A 10 15.79 -14.75 7.02
CA ARG A 10 16.18 -15.83 6.10
C ARG A 10 17.04 -16.90 6.80
N SER A 11 17.96 -16.49 7.68
CA SER A 11 18.78 -17.42 8.47
C SER A 11 17.95 -18.25 9.45
N VAL A 12 17.01 -17.61 10.17
CA VAL A 12 16.08 -18.31 11.08
C VAL A 12 15.22 -19.30 10.30
N ARG A 13 14.62 -18.86 9.18
CA ARG A 13 13.82 -19.71 8.29
C ARG A 13 14.61 -20.92 7.81
N HIS A 14 15.85 -20.70 7.35
CA HIS A 14 16.73 -21.78 6.90
C HIS A 14 16.98 -22.78 8.03
N THR A 15 17.36 -22.30 9.21
CA THR A 15 17.64 -23.14 10.39
C THR A 15 16.42 -23.97 10.79
N ILE A 16 15.22 -23.38 10.77
CA ILE A 16 14.00 -24.14 11.08
C ILE A 16 13.77 -25.23 10.04
N ALA A 17 13.89 -24.91 8.75
CA ALA A 17 13.63 -25.85 7.67
C ALA A 17 14.65 -27.01 7.60
N THR A 18 15.93 -26.74 7.84
CA THR A 18 17.02 -27.72 7.63
C THR A 18 17.49 -28.42 8.89
N THR A 19 17.26 -27.83 10.07
CA THR A 19 17.72 -28.37 11.34
C THR A 19 16.57 -28.73 12.27
N VAL A 20 15.67 -27.78 12.56
CA VAL A 20 14.62 -27.99 13.56
C VAL A 20 13.57 -28.98 13.08
N LEU A 21 12.98 -28.74 11.91
CA LEU A 21 11.86 -29.53 11.40
C LEU A 21 12.23 -31.01 11.16
N PRO A 22 13.43 -31.34 10.63
CA PRO A 22 13.89 -32.73 10.54
C PRO A 22 14.19 -33.39 11.89
N ALA A 23 14.51 -32.61 12.93
CA ALA A 23 14.81 -33.14 14.27
C ALA A 23 13.55 -33.47 15.09
N ILE A 24 12.38 -32.96 14.69
CA ILE A 24 11.10 -33.26 15.36
C ILE A 24 10.67 -34.71 15.06
N GLY A 25 10.36 -35.47 16.12
CA GLY A 25 9.97 -36.87 16.01
C GLY A 25 8.74 -37.09 15.13
N ALA A 26 8.60 -38.27 14.51
CA ALA A 26 7.44 -38.61 13.69
C ALA A 26 6.10 -38.53 14.46
N ASP A 27 6.17 -38.78 15.77
CA ASP A 27 5.01 -38.88 16.64
C ASP A 27 4.58 -37.50 17.19
N GLU A 28 5.44 -36.50 17.07
CA GLU A 28 5.25 -35.13 17.57
C GLU A 28 4.52 -34.25 16.54
N ARG A 29 3.35 -34.71 16.06
CA ARG A 29 2.59 -34.07 14.98
C ARG A 29 2.32 -32.59 15.22
N PHE A 30 1.89 -32.23 16.43
CA PHE A 30 1.61 -30.85 16.80
C PHE A 30 2.85 -29.96 16.68
N ALA A 31 4.02 -30.44 17.14
CA ALA A 31 5.26 -29.67 17.05
C ALA A 31 5.67 -29.43 15.58
N LYS A 32 5.46 -30.41 14.69
CA LYS A 32 5.68 -30.25 13.25
C LYS A 32 4.75 -29.21 12.64
N GLU A 33 3.48 -29.23 13.01
CA GLU A 33 2.50 -28.23 12.56
C GLU A 33 2.88 -26.82 13.01
N GLN A 34 3.27 -26.65 14.29
CA GLN A 34 3.72 -25.34 14.80
C GLN A 34 4.99 -24.87 14.09
N ALA A 35 5.98 -25.74 13.86
CA ALA A 35 7.18 -25.39 13.11
C ALA A 35 6.86 -25.01 11.66
N GLY A 36 5.92 -25.70 11.02
CA GLY A 36 5.40 -25.37 9.70
C GLY A 36 4.70 -24.00 9.67
N LEU A 37 3.90 -23.68 10.69
CA LEU A 37 3.24 -22.37 10.82
C LEU A 37 4.24 -21.23 11.00
N VAL A 38 5.32 -21.45 11.77
CA VAL A 38 6.40 -20.47 11.91
C VAL A 38 7.10 -20.25 10.56
N LEU A 39 7.39 -21.31 9.80
CA LEU A 39 7.96 -21.18 8.46
C LEU A 39 7.04 -20.40 7.51
N ALA A 40 5.75 -20.73 7.49
CA ALA A 40 4.77 -20.02 6.67
C ALA A 40 4.69 -18.53 7.04
N THR A 41 4.73 -18.21 8.33
CA THR A 41 4.76 -16.83 8.82
C THR A 41 6.03 -16.09 8.39
N LEU A 42 7.20 -16.74 8.48
CA LEU A 42 8.46 -16.15 8.04
C LEU A 42 8.47 -15.89 6.52
N ASP A 43 7.94 -16.84 5.74
CA ASP A 43 7.81 -16.67 4.29
C ASP A 43 6.88 -15.51 3.95
N TRP A 44 5.76 -15.38 4.65
CA TRP A 44 4.85 -14.25 4.50
C TRP A 44 5.50 -12.91 4.84
N ILE A 45 6.20 -12.81 5.98
CA ILE A 45 6.90 -11.57 6.38
C ILE A 45 7.94 -11.19 5.33
N LEU A 46 8.71 -12.15 4.81
CA LEU A 46 9.73 -11.88 3.79
C LEU A 46 9.11 -11.42 2.46
N ASP A 47 7.94 -11.93 2.08
CA ASP A 47 7.18 -11.50 0.88
C ASP A 47 6.72 -10.04 1.01
N VAL A 48 6.14 -9.68 2.16
CA VAL A 48 5.58 -8.34 2.41
C VAL A 48 6.66 -7.30 2.66
N GLN A 49 7.68 -7.62 3.47
CA GLN A 49 8.77 -6.70 3.82
C GLN A 49 9.51 -6.18 2.58
N ALA A 50 9.68 -7.02 1.56
CA ALA A 50 10.30 -6.63 0.29
C ALA A 50 9.51 -5.56 -0.48
N SER A 51 8.22 -5.40 -0.16
CA SER A 51 7.30 -4.49 -0.84
C SER A 51 6.91 -3.27 0.00
N GLU A 52 7.29 -3.18 1.28
CA GLU A 52 6.83 -2.12 2.19
C GLU A 52 7.12 -0.71 1.68
N TYR A 53 8.35 -0.44 1.24
CA TYR A 53 8.68 0.90 0.75
C TYR A 53 7.85 1.27 -0.49
N ARG A 54 7.78 0.35 -1.47
CA ARG A 54 6.99 0.55 -2.69
C ARG A 54 5.50 0.70 -2.40
N TYR A 55 4.99 -0.04 -1.42
CA TYR A 55 3.62 0.09 -0.94
C TYR A 55 3.33 1.52 -0.52
N GLU A 56 4.16 2.09 0.37
CA GLU A 56 3.93 3.43 0.90
C GLU A 56 4.12 4.52 -0.17
N VAL A 57 5.02 4.31 -1.15
CA VAL A 57 5.16 5.21 -2.31
C VAL A 57 3.87 5.25 -3.13
N VAL A 58 3.30 4.08 -3.45
CA VAL A 58 2.02 3.99 -4.18
C VAL A 58 0.88 4.54 -3.36
N GLU A 59 0.83 4.24 -2.06
CA GLU A 59 -0.19 4.73 -1.14
C GLU A 59 -0.18 6.26 -1.06
N HIS A 60 1.02 6.86 -0.97
CA HIS A 60 1.20 8.30 -1.01
C HIS A 60 0.73 8.90 -2.34
N GLY A 61 1.11 8.28 -3.47
CA GLY A 61 0.67 8.70 -4.80
C GLY A 61 -0.85 8.66 -4.98
N ASP A 62 -1.50 7.59 -4.50
CA ASP A 62 -2.96 7.46 -4.54
C ASP A 62 -3.64 8.49 -3.62
N ALA A 63 -3.13 8.72 -2.40
CA ALA A 63 -3.69 9.67 -1.45
C ALA A 63 -3.58 11.12 -1.95
N THR A 64 -2.40 11.51 -2.46
CA THR A 64 -2.19 12.85 -3.03
C THR A 64 -3.01 13.09 -4.29
N ALA A 65 -3.16 12.10 -5.17
CA ALA A 65 -4.07 12.19 -6.32
C ALA A 65 -5.52 12.40 -5.88
N LEU A 66 -5.97 11.68 -4.83
CA LEU A 66 -7.31 11.86 -4.28
C LEU A 66 -7.52 13.27 -3.70
N VAL A 67 -6.54 13.81 -2.96
CA VAL A 67 -6.59 15.20 -2.47
C VAL A 67 -6.73 16.19 -3.62
N HIS A 68 -5.95 16.00 -4.69
CA HIS A 68 -6.02 16.85 -5.88
C HIS A 68 -7.42 16.81 -6.52
N ASP A 69 -7.96 15.61 -6.75
CA ASP A 69 -9.26 15.44 -7.42
C ASP A 69 -10.41 15.99 -6.58
N LEU A 70 -10.41 15.77 -5.27
CA LEU A 70 -11.39 16.35 -4.35
C LEU A 70 -11.28 17.88 -4.27
N THR A 71 -10.06 18.43 -4.32
CA THR A 71 -9.83 19.87 -4.36
C THR A 71 -10.37 20.48 -5.65
N ALA A 72 -10.09 19.85 -6.80
CA ALA A 72 -10.60 20.29 -8.10
C ALA A 72 -12.14 20.29 -8.12
N LEU A 73 -12.75 19.24 -7.55
CA LEU A 73 -14.20 19.14 -7.42
C LEU A 73 -14.78 20.26 -6.55
N SER A 74 -14.16 20.57 -5.42
CA SER A 74 -14.55 21.68 -4.54
C SER A 74 -14.41 23.06 -5.21
N ASN A 75 -13.31 23.27 -5.96
CA ASN A 75 -13.05 24.55 -6.65
C ASN A 75 -14.04 24.80 -7.79
N ALA A 76 -14.45 23.75 -8.50
CA ALA A 76 -15.49 23.83 -9.53
C ALA A 76 -16.84 24.34 -8.96
N THR A 77 -17.17 24.01 -7.71
CA THR A 77 -18.40 24.46 -7.03
C THR A 77 -18.33 25.94 -6.62
N THR A 78 -17.18 26.42 -6.16
CA THR A 78 -17.03 27.79 -5.66
C THR A 78 -16.77 28.83 -6.76
N GLY A 79 -16.53 28.39 -8.01
CA GLY A 79 -16.11 29.29 -9.09
C GLY A 79 -14.73 29.90 -8.88
N THR A 80 -13.97 29.39 -7.91
CA THR A 80 -12.64 29.89 -7.58
C THR A 80 -11.63 29.23 -8.52
N THR A 81 -11.15 29.95 -9.52
CA THR A 81 -9.94 29.58 -10.26
C THR A 81 -8.71 29.88 -9.40
N GLN A 82 -8.56 29.20 -8.27
CA GLN A 82 -7.24 29.08 -7.67
C GLN A 82 -6.46 28.12 -8.57
N GLY A 83 -5.53 28.68 -9.35
CA GLY A 83 -4.55 27.89 -10.06
C GLY A 83 -3.88 26.97 -9.07
N THR A 84 -4.01 25.67 -9.28
CA THR A 84 -3.10 24.69 -8.70
C THR A 84 -1.75 24.92 -9.38
N ASP A 85 -1.03 25.94 -8.92
CA ASP A 85 0.40 26.04 -9.18
C ASP A 85 0.96 24.70 -8.72
N ALA A 86 1.44 23.92 -9.67
CA ALA A 86 1.94 22.59 -9.42
C ALA A 86 3.17 22.76 -8.53
N GLU A 87 2.98 22.60 -7.22
CA GLU A 87 4.09 22.48 -6.30
C GLU A 87 4.97 21.34 -6.82
N PRO A 88 6.30 21.53 -6.86
CA PRO A 88 7.20 20.47 -7.28
C PRO A 88 6.92 19.24 -6.42
N ALA A 89 6.76 18.09 -7.08
CA ALA A 89 6.46 16.84 -6.40
C ALA A 89 7.45 16.66 -5.23
N PRO A 90 6.95 16.44 -3.99
CA PRO A 90 7.82 16.35 -2.84
C PRO A 90 8.79 15.17 -3.04
N VAL A 91 10.07 15.39 -2.75
CA VAL A 91 11.06 14.32 -2.71
C VAL A 91 10.66 13.36 -1.60
N LEU A 92 10.32 12.12 -1.97
CA LEU A 92 9.88 11.12 -1.00
C LEU A 92 11.07 10.70 -0.11
N PRO A 93 10.88 10.64 1.22
CA PRO A 93 11.92 10.20 2.14
C PRO A 93 12.26 8.72 1.89
N ALA A 94 13.52 8.38 2.13
CA ALA A 94 13.97 6.98 2.13
C ALA A 94 13.60 6.26 3.43
N ASP A 95 13.39 7.00 4.52
CA ASP A 95 12.93 6.44 5.79
C ASP A 95 11.44 6.07 5.72
N LEU A 96 11.14 4.82 6.06
CA LEU A 96 9.77 4.28 5.96
C LEU A 96 8.83 4.91 6.99
N GLY A 97 9.33 5.30 8.16
CA GLY A 97 8.54 5.96 9.19
C GLY A 97 8.13 7.37 8.77
N GLU A 98 9.06 8.12 8.19
CA GLU A 98 8.78 9.44 7.60
C GLU A 98 7.80 9.33 6.43
N LEU A 99 7.98 8.36 5.53
CA LEU A 99 7.08 8.15 4.41
C LEU A 99 5.65 7.81 4.87
N ARG A 100 5.51 6.95 5.89
CA ARG A 100 4.22 6.63 6.51
C ARG A 100 3.54 7.86 7.13
N ALA A 101 4.30 8.77 7.71
CA ALA A 101 3.77 10.01 8.24
C ALA A 101 3.19 10.90 7.11
N LEU A 102 3.87 10.98 5.96
CA LEU A 102 3.36 11.70 4.78
C LEU A 102 2.09 11.06 4.23
N VAL A 103 2.05 9.72 4.11
CA VAL A 103 0.85 8.98 3.70
C VAL A 103 -0.33 9.28 4.62
N LEU A 104 -0.10 9.25 5.94
CA LEU A 104 -1.15 9.53 6.92
C LEU A 104 -1.68 10.96 6.78
N ALA A 105 -0.79 11.95 6.63
CA ALA A 105 -1.18 13.35 6.44
C ALA A 105 -2.02 13.53 5.17
N ALA A 106 -1.60 12.93 4.05
CA ALA A 106 -2.36 13.01 2.79
C ALA A 106 -3.74 12.35 2.90
N LYS A 107 -3.85 11.22 3.62
CA LYS A 107 -5.15 10.57 3.87
C LYS A 107 -6.08 11.42 4.75
N GLN A 108 -5.54 12.06 5.78
CA GLN A 108 -6.30 12.96 6.63
C GLN A 108 -6.82 14.15 5.83
N GLU A 109 -5.98 14.76 4.99
CA GLU A 109 -6.44 15.84 4.11
C GLU A 109 -7.52 15.34 3.12
N ALA A 110 -7.35 14.16 2.52
CA ALA A 110 -8.37 13.60 1.64
C ALA A 110 -9.71 13.38 2.35
N GLU A 111 -9.68 12.89 3.59
CA GLU A 111 -10.88 12.71 4.42
C GLU A 111 -11.56 14.04 4.74
N GLU A 112 -10.79 15.08 5.09
CA GLU A 112 -11.31 16.42 5.34
C GLU A 112 -11.98 17.02 4.09
N ARG A 113 -11.33 16.92 2.92
CA ARG A 113 -11.91 17.41 1.65
C ARG A 113 -13.14 16.62 1.24
N PHE A 114 -13.13 15.31 1.44
CA PHE A 114 -14.29 14.47 1.18
C PHE A 114 -15.46 14.85 2.09
N ALA A 115 -15.22 15.01 3.39
CA ALA A 115 -16.23 15.42 4.36
C ALA A 115 -16.84 16.80 4.04
N ALA A 116 -16.08 17.72 3.43
CA ALA A 116 -16.62 18.99 2.96
C ALA A 116 -17.59 18.86 1.77
N LEU A 117 -17.57 17.74 1.05
CA LEU A 117 -18.34 17.52 -0.18
C LEU A 117 -19.56 16.59 0.00
N VAL A 118 -19.61 15.78 1.07
CA VAL A 118 -20.67 14.76 1.24
C VAL A 118 -22.09 15.32 1.39
N ASP A 119 -22.24 16.56 1.85
CA ASP A 119 -23.53 17.24 2.01
C ASP A 119 -23.80 18.28 0.89
N THR A 120 -23.04 18.19 -0.21
CA THR A 120 -23.15 19.09 -1.36
C THR A 120 -23.81 18.41 -2.56
N ASP A 121 -24.10 19.16 -3.61
CA ASP A 121 -24.56 18.61 -4.90
C ASP A 121 -23.49 17.75 -5.61
N ARG A 122 -22.26 17.71 -5.10
CA ARG A 122 -21.13 16.90 -5.58
C ARG A 122 -20.89 15.62 -4.80
N ALA A 123 -21.77 15.28 -3.86
CA ALA A 123 -21.60 14.10 -3.01
C ALA A 123 -21.35 12.81 -3.81
N ASP A 124 -22.13 12.57 -4.86
CA ASP A 124 -21.99 11.36 -5.70
C ASP A 124 -20.63 11.27 -6.41
N GLU A 125 -20.12 12.40 -6.91
CA GLU A 125 -18.80 12.48 -7.54
C GLU A 125 -17.68 12.25 -6.51
N ALA A 126 -17.81 12.85 -5.32
CA ALA A 126 -16.87 12.64 -4.21
C ALA A 126 -16.86 11.18 -3.74
N TRP A 127 -18.03 10.54 -3.62
CA TRP A 127 -18.15 9.12 -3.29
C TRP A 127 -17.53 8.22 -4.36
N SER A 128 -17.68 8.58 -5.64
CA SER A 128 -17.05 7.86 -6.75
C SER A 128 -15.51 7.89 -6.63
N LEU A 129 -14.93 9.07 -6.38
CA LEU A 129 -13.48 9.23 -6.17
C LEU A 129 -12.98 8.40 -4.98
N MET A 130 -13.65 8.51 -3.83
CA MET A 130 -13.31 7.74 -2.62
C MET A 130 -13.43 6.23 -2.86
N SER A 131 -14.45 5.77 -3.59
CA SER A 131 -14.64 4.36 -3.94
C SER A 131 -13.48 3.82 -4.79
N VAL A 132 -12.98 4.60 -5.74
CA VAL A 132 -11.83 4.21 -6.57
C VAL A 132 -10.57 4.07 -5.72
N ALA A 133 -10.29 5.02 -4.84
CA ALA A 133 -9.15 4.96 -3.92
C ALA A 133 -9.25 3.76 -2.97
N ALA A 134 -10.42 3.54 -2.35
CA ALA A 134 -10.68 2.42 -1.46
C ALA A 134 -10.50 1.06 -2.14
N LYS A 135 -10.95 0.92 -3.40
CA LYS A 135 -10.75 -0.32 -4.18
C LYS A 135 -9.27 -0.61 -4.41
N ARG A 136 -8.47 0.42 -4.72
CA ARG A 136 -7.03 0.27 -4.94
C ARG A 136 -6.30 -0.12 -3.65
N GLN A 137 -6.62 0.51 -2.52
CA GLN A 137 -6.09 0.13 -1.22
C GLN A 137 -6.50 -1.31 -0.86
N SER A 138 -7.77 -1.65 -1.01
CA SER A 138 -8.27 -3.00 -0.73
C SER A 138 -7.54 -4.07 -1.56
N ALA A 139 -7.25 -3.81 -2.83
CA ALA A 139 -6.47 -4.72 -3.67
C ALA A 139 -5.06 -4.97 -3.11
N ARG A 140 -4.39 -3.93 -2.58
CA ARG A 140 -3.08 -4.07 -1.95
C ARG A 140 -3.16 -4.88 -0.65
N GLU A 141 -4.09 -4.55 0.24
CA GLU A 141 -4.27 -5.26 1.52
C GLU A 141 -4.59 -6.75 1.31
N VAL A 142 -5.45 -7.05 0.35
CA VAL A 142 -5.81 -8.42 -0.03
C VAL A 142 -4.62 -9.19 -0.59
N ALA A 143 -3.78 -8.54 -1.41
CA ALA A 143 -2.57 -9.15 -1.95
C ALA A 143 -1.48 -9.34 -0.88
N ALA A 144 -1.31 -8.39 0.03
CA ALA A 144 -0.39 -8.48 1.16
C ALA A 144 -0.79 -9.61 2.13
N ALA A 145 -2.09 -9.84 2.30
CA ALA A 145 -2.61 -10.90 3.15
C ALA A 145 -2.79 -12.26 2.42
N ARG A 146 -2.41 -12.40 1.14
CA ARG A 146 -2.67 -13.61 0.33
C ARG A 146 -2.16 -14.91 0.97
N MET A 147 -1.02 -14.86 1.65
CA MET A 147 -0.37 -16.04 2.23
C MET A 147 -0.99 -16.49 3.56
N THR A 148 -1.87 -15.68 4.14
CA THR A 148 -2.60 -16.02 5.38
C THR A 148 -3.70 -17.05 5.15
N GLY A 149 -4.11 -17.26 3.89
CA GLY A 149 -5.20 -18.18 3.54
C GLY A 149 -6.61 -17.62 3.77
N PHE A 150 -6.75 -16.40 4.32
CA PHE A 150 -8.05 -15.74 4.51
C PHE A 150 -8.60 -15.14 3.20
N PRO A 151 -7.88 -14.24 2.50
CA PRO A 151 -8.35 -13.73 1.22
C PRO A 151 -7.96 -14.66 0.07
N LYS A 152 -8.87 -14.82 -0.89
CA LYS A 152 -8.55 -15.44 -2.20
C LYS A 152 -7.97 -14.36 -3.12
N SER A 153 -6.69 -14.05 -2.96
CA SER A 153 -5.95 -13.22 -3.93
C SER A 153 -5.10 -14.09 -4.84
N PRO A 154 -5.30 -14.07 -6.16
CA PRO A 154 -4.40 -14.77 -7.09
C PRO A 154 -3.07 -14.02 -7.27
N SER A 155 -3.04 -12.71 -7.03
CA SER A 155 -1.88 -11.85 -7.31
C SER A 155 -1.02 -11.61 -6.07
N SER A 156 0.29 -11.51 -6.29
CA SER A 156 1.24 -11.05 -5.29
C SER A 156 1.14 -9.53 -5.06
N ILE A 157 1.58 -9.07 -3.88
CA ILE A 157 1.62 -7.63 -3.60
C ILE A 157 2.53 -6.88 -4.59
N ALA A 158 3.64 -7.48 -5.00
CA ALA A 158 4.57 -6.88 -5.96
C ALA A 158 3.93 -6.65 -7.35
N GLU A 159 3.08 -7.57 -7.82
CA GLU A 159 2.33 -7.42 -9.07
C GLU A 159 1.28 -6.31 -8.97
N VAL A 160 0.50 -6.30 -7.89
CA VAL A 160 -0.52 -5.27 -7.66
C VAL A 160 0.11 -3.88 -7.61
N LEU A 161 1.22 -3.72 -6.90
CA LEU A 161 1.95 -2.44 -6.84
C LEU A 161 2.46 -2.03 -8.23
N ALA A 162 3.03 -2.95 -9.00
CA ALA A 162 3.53 -2.64 -10.33
C ALA A 162 2.41 -2.19 -11.30
N ASP A 163 1.22 -2.80 -11.21
CA ASP A 163 0.04 -2.35 -11.98
C ASP A 163 -0.40 -0.94 -11.56
N GLN A 164 -0.43 -0.69 -10.25
CA GLN A 164 -0.90 0.58 -9.69
C GLN A 164 0.07 1.74 -9.92
N GLU A 165 1.39 1.49 -9.91
CA GLU A 165 2.44 2.44 -10.31
C GLU A 165 2.23 2.87 -11.78
N ARG A 166 2.06 1.90 -12.70
CA ARG A 166 1.79 2.19 -14.11
C ARG A 166 0.51 3.01 -14.34
N ASP A 167 -0.51 2.81 -13.51
CA ASP A 167 -1.72 3.62 -13.56
C ASP A 167 -1.49 5.05 -13.10
N LEU A 168 -0.70 5.25 -12.04
CA LEU A 168 -0.36 6.58 -11.53
C LEU A 168 0.47 7.36 -12.55
N ASP A 169 1.49 6.73 -13.13
CA ASP A 169 2.33 7.34 -14.19
C ASP A 169 1.47 7.80 -15.37
N ARG A 170 0.49 6.97 -15.79
CA ARG A 170 -0.43 7.31 -16.88
C ARG A 170 -1.34 8.50 -16.53
N ARG A 171 -1.82 8.60 -15.29
CA ARG A 171 -2.64 9.73 -14.84
C ARG A 171 -1.82 11.02 -14.82
N GLN A 172 -0.58 10.95 -14.34
CA GLN A 172 0.33 12.10 -14.31
C GLN A 172 0.68 12.57 -15.74
N ALA A 173 1.05 11.66 -16.64
CA ALA A 173 1.36 12.00 -18.04
C ALA A 173 0.14 12.56 -18.80
N GLY A 174 -1.06 12.04 -18.52
CA GLY A 174 -2.31 12.55 -19.10
C GLY A 174 -2.66 13.97 -18.64
N ALA A 175 -2.31 14.33 -17.40
CA ALA A 175 -2.51 15.67 -16.85
C ALA A 175 -1.51 16.70 -17.42
N GLU A 176 -0.29 16.27 -17.77
CA GLU A 176 0.73 17.13 -18.39
C GLU A 176 0.45 17.42 -19.88
N GLY A 177 -0.11 16.46 -20.62
CA GLY A 177 -0.42 16.62 -22.05
C GLY A 177 -1.67 17.44 -22.38
N ALA A 178 -2.47 17.81 -21.37
CA ALA A 178 -3.69 18.62 -21.50
C ALA A 178 -3.47 20.11 -21.18
N ARG A 179 -2.23 20.51 -20.87
CA ARG A 179 -1.80 21.90 -20.63
C ARG A 179 -1.20 22.51 -21.89
#